data_AF-A0ABD4L5X9-F1
#
_entry.id   AF-A0ABD4L5X9-F1
#
_cell.length_a   1.000
_cell.length_b   1.000
_cell.length_c   1.000
_cell.angle_alpha   90.00
_cell.angle_beta   90.00
_cell.angle_gamma   90.00
#
_symmetry.space_group_name_H-M   'P 1'
#
loop_
_entity.id
_entity.type
_entity.pdbx_description
1 polymer ?
#
loop_
_entity_poly.entity_id
_entity_poly.type
_entity_poly.pdbx_seq_one_letter_code
_entity_poly.pdbx_strand_id
1 'polypeptide(L)' 'AGVVIVADGSDDAHARLGRVLRNDPGTGVMRHADAGYEIAKQCARDNGLDLPMLDK' A
#
# COMPACT_ATOMS: atom_id res chain seq x y z
N ALA A 1 14.43 0.51 0.45
CA ALA A 1 14.41 1.62 -0.53
C ALA A 1 13.86 2.86 0.16
N GLY A 2 14.07 4.05 -0.41
CA GLY A 2 13.47 5.29 0.09
C GLY A 2 12.62 5.94 -1.00
N VAL A 3 11.49 6.53 -0.61
CA VAL A 3 10.61 7.28 -1.50
C VAL A 3 10.43 8.69 -0.95
N VAL A 4 10.42 9.67 -1.85
CA VAL A 4 10.09 11.08 -1.56
C VAL A 4 9.13 11.55 -2.64
N ILE A 5 8.11 12.30 -2.25
CA ILE A 5 7.13 12.89 -3.16
C ILE A 5 6.75 14.29 -2.66
N VAL A 6 6.58 15.23 -3.60
CA VAL A 6 6.29 16.63 -3.30
C VAL A 6 4.79 16.90 -3.50
N ALA A 7 4.19 17.61 -2.55
CA ALA A 7 2.84 18.15 -2.66
C ALA A 7 2.92 19.63 -3.05
N ASP A 8 2.89 19.92 -4.35
CA ASP A 8 3.00 21.29 -4.89
C ASP A 8 1.66 21.98 -5.16
N GLY A 9 0.54 21.31 -4.87
CA GLY A 9 -0.82 21.83 -5.06
C GLY A 9 -1.41 21.59 -6.46
N SER A 10 -0.68 20.95 -7.38
CA SER A 10 -1.21 20.58 -8.70
C SER A 10 -2.13 19.34 -8.64
N ASP A 11 -3.06 19.24 -9.58
CA ASP A 11 -3.91 18.05 -9.77
C ASP A 11 -3.08 16.80 -10.11
N ASP A 12 -1.98 17.01 -10.83
CA ASP A 12 -0.98 15.99 -11.14
C ASP A 12 -0.34 15.42 -9.86
N ALA A 13 0.06 16.30 -8.93
CA ALA A 13 0.61 15.88 -7.65
C ALA A 13 -0.47 15.16 -6.81
N HIS A 14 -1.71 15.62 -6.81
CA HIS A 14 -2.82 14.94 -6.13
C HIS A 14 -2.96 13.47 -6.60
N ALA A 15 -2.99 13.25 -7.91
CA ALA A 15 -3.10 11.89 -8.48
C ALA A 15 -1.89 11.01 -8.13
N ARG A 16 -0.68 11.58 -8.13
CA ARG A 16 0.56 10.86 -7.78
C ARG A 16 0.61 10.52 -6.29
N LEU A 17 0.26 11.48 -5.42
CA LEU A 17 0.22 11.30 -3.97
C LEU A 17 -0.75 10.19 -3.57
N GLY A 18 -1.96 10.17 -4.14
CA GLY A 18 -2.94 9.13 -3.86
C GLY A 18 -2.44 7.72 -4.17
N ARG A 19 -1.60 7.57 -5.21
CA ARG A 19 -0.99 6.28 -5.57
C ARG A 19 0.21 5.94 -4.69
N VAL A 20 1.14 6.88 -4.54
CA VAL A 20 2.40 6.63 -3.82
C VAL A 20 2.15 6.36 -2.34
N LEU A 21 1.34 7.19 -1.69
CA LEU A 21 1.04 7.05 -0.26
C LEU A 21 0.11 5.86 0.03
N ARG A 22 -0.53 5.29 -0.98
CA ARG A 22 -1.27 4.02 -0.87
C ARG A 22 -0.35 2.82 -1.05
N ASN A 23 0.48 2.85 -2.08
CA ASN A 23 1.27 1.69 -2.51
C ASN A 23 2.50 1.47 -1.63
N ASP A 24 3.20 2.53 -1.21
CA ASP A 24 4.42 2.40 -0.39
C ASP A 24 4.15 1.65 0.94
N PRO A 25 3.22 2.09 1.80
CA PRO A 25 2.86 1.31 2.99
C PRO A 25 2.17 -0.02 2.64
N GLY A 26 1.43 -0.07 1.52
CA GLY A 26 0.80 -1.29 1.01
C GLY A 26 1.82 -2.42 0.77
N THR A 27 3.01 -2.10 0.26
CA THR A 27 4.09 -3.10 0.11
C THR A 27 4.62 -3.62 1.45
N GLY A 28 4.61 -2.80 2.49
CA GLY A 28 4.93 -3.22 3.85
C GLY A 28 3.90 -4.22 4.39
N VAL A 29 2.61 -3.92 4.23
CA VAL A 29 1.52 -4.83 4.61
C VAL A 29 1.61 -6.14 3.82
N MET A 30 1.75 -6.07 2.50
CA MET A 30 1.97 -7.22 1.61
C MET A 30 3.09 -8.11 2.12
N ARG A 31 4.25 -7.54 2.42
CA ARG A 31 5.42 -8.29 2.89
C ARG A 31 5.17 -9.03 4.21
N HIS A 32 4.50 -8.39 5.18
CA HIS A 32 4.20 -9.05 6.45
C HIS A 32 3.08 -10.08 6.30
N ALA A 33 2.12 -9.83 5.42
CA ALA A 33 1.04 -10.78 5.16
C ALA A 33 1.57 -12.06 4.47
N ASP A 34 2.50 -11.91 3.52
CA ASP A 34 3.25 -13.01 2.88
C ASP A 34 4.10 -13.80 3.89
N ALA A 35 4.71 -13.11 4.85
CA ALA A 35 5.43 -13.76 5.97
C ALA A 35 4.50 -14.46 7.00
N GLY A 36 3.18 -14.41 6.82
CA GLY A 36 2.21 -15.15 7.65
C GLY A 36 1.63 -14.38 8.83
N TYR A 37 1.87 -13.07 8.97
CA TYR A 37 1.33 -12.28 10.07
C TYR A 37 -0.18 -12.02 9.89
N GLU A 38 -1.02 -12.58 10.78
CA GLU A 38 -2.47 -12.45 10.70
C GLU A 38 -2.97 -11.00 10.75
N ILE A 39 -2.32 -10.15 11.57
CA ILE A 39 -2.64 -8.72 11.64
C ILE A 39 -2.44 -8.01 10.29
N ALA A 40 -1.46 -8.46 9.50
CA ALA A 40 -1.17 -7.88 8.19
C ALA A 40 -2.16 -8.39 7.14
N LYS A 41 -2.55 -9.66 7.19
CA LYS A 41 -3.63 -10.21 6.36
C LYS A 41 -4.96 -9.49 6.61
N GLN A 42 -5.28 -9.21 7.87
CA GLN A 42 -6.47 -8.45 8.23
C GLN A 42 -6.40 -7.01 7.70
N CYS A 43 -5.27 -6.34 7.92
CA CYS A 43 -5.04 -5.00 7.38
C CYS A 43 -5.19 -4.96 5.85
N ALA A 44 -4.69 -5.98 5.14
CA ALA A 44 -4.86 -6.10 3.69
C ALA A 44 -6.34 -6.19 3.28
N ARG A 45 -7.13 -7.02 3.97
CA ARG A 45 -8.58 -7.15 3.73
C ARG A 45 -9.35 -5.86 4.04
N ASP A 46 -9.12 -5.26 5.21
CA ASP A 46 -9.83 -4.05 5.66
C ASP A 46 -9.60 -2.87 4.72
N ASN A 47 -8.43 -2.80 4.10
CA ASN A 47 -8.08 -1.75 3.17
C ASN A 47 -8.30 -2.13 1.70
N GLY A 48 -8.71 -3.36 1.38
CA GLY A 48 -8.85 -3.83 -0.01
C GLY A 48 -7.54 -3.81 -0.81
N LEU A 49 -6.46 -4.35 -0.25
CA LEU A 49 -5.23 -4.61 -1.00
C LEU A 49 -5.41 -5.87 -1.86
N ASP A 50 -5.08 -5.78 -3.15
CA ASP A 50 -5.07 -6.93 -4.07
C ASP A 50 -3.81 -7.77 -3.86
N LEU A 51 -3.94 -8.87 -3.13
CA LEU A 51 -2.86 -9.81 -2.80
C LEU A 51 -3.21 -11.21 -3.35
N PRO A 52 -2.77 -11.58 -4.57
CA PRO A 52 -3.24 -12.78 -5.27
C PRO A 52 -3.03 -14.12 -4.55
N MET A 53 -2.12 -14.17 -3.57
CA MET A 53 -1.80 -15.37 -2.80
C MET A 53 -2.59 -15.47 -1.48
N LEU A 54 -3.30 -14.41 -1.07
CA LEU A 54 -4.07 -14.38 0.17
C LEU A 54 -5.55 -14.67 -0.02
N ASP A 55 -6.09 -14.33 -1.18
CA ASP A 55 -7.47 -14.61 -1.56
C ASP A 55 -7.50 -15.58 -2.74
N LYS A 56 -7.46 -16.88 -2.41
CA LYS A 56 -7.98 -18.02 -3.17
C LYS A 56 -8.54 -19.07 -2.22
#